data_AF-Q19RB2-F1
#
_entry.id   AF-Q19RB2-F1
#
_cell.length_a   1.000
_cell.length_b   1.000
_cell.length_c   1.000
_cell.angle_alpha   90.00
_cell.angle_beta   90.00
_cell.angle_gamma   90.00
#
_symmetry.space_group_name_H-M   'P 1'
#
loop_
_entity.id
_entity.type
_entity.pdbx_description
1 polymer ?
#
loop_
_entity_poly.entity_id
_entity_poly.type
_entity_poly.pdbx_seq_one_letter_code
_entity_poly.pdbx_strand_id
1 'polypeptide(L)'
;GLKSAIRAEKKRQEEDMERQRLQLLATSSKKHKSDESGMVVTSLEGTREQRGDNVMMFPEAVAPNAPLNLNSKDHVQQEHSHAQIGPPGLLALPEPSSDNEGHKLPRKKPKRRLLREPGEDGDDRTREHPFIVTEPGEVARGKKNGLDYLFDLYEQCARFLDEVQQMARERGEKCPTKVTNQVFRHAKLKGASYINKPKMRHYVHCYALHCLDKEKSNFLRKQFKERGENVGAWRQA
;
A
#
# COMPACT_ATOMS: atom_id res chain seq x y z
N GLY A 1 -16.02 5.38 -3.71
CA GLY A 1 -14.57 5.13 -3.58
C GLY A 1 -14.31 3.67 -3.26
N LEU A 2 -13.09 3.16 -3.48
CA LEU A 2 -12.74 1.74 -3.38
C LEU A 2 -13.17 1.09 -2.03
N LYS A 3 -13.01 1.80 -0.91
CA LYS A 3 -13.47 1.35 0.41
C LYS A 3 -14.99 1.19 0.52
N SER A 4 -15.76 2.05 -0.15
CA SER A 4 -17.22 1.97 -0.21
C SER A 4 -17.68 0.78 -1.04
N ALA A 5 -16.98 0.49 -2.15
CA ALA A 5 -17.26 -0.67 -2.99
C ALA A 5 -17.01 -1.99 -2.23
N ILE A 6 -15.91 -2.08 -1.49
CA ILE A 6 -15.60 -3.26 -0.63
C ILE A 6 -16.67 -3.44 0.46
N ARG A 7 -17.13 -2.34 1.08
CA ARG A 7 -18.18 -2.41 2.11
C ARG A 7 -19.52 -2.88 1.52
N ALA A 8 -19.88 -2.39 0.34
CA ALA A 8 -21.10 -2.81 -0.36
C ALA A 8 -21.03 -4.28 -0.81
N GLU A 9 -19.87 -4.72 -1.31
CA GLU A 9 -19.62 -6.11 -1.70
C GLU A 9 -19.78 -7.06 -0.51
N LYS A 10 -19.16 -6.72 0.63
CA LYS A 10 -19.24 -7.52 1.85
C LYS A 10 -20.68 -7.61 2.38
N LYS A 11 -21.42 -6.50 2.36
CA LYS A 11 -22.84 -6.47 2.76
C LYS A 11 -23.70 -7.37 1.87
N ARG A 12 -23.47 -7.35 0.55
CA ARG A 12 -24.21 -8.18 -0.39
C ARG A 12 -23.96 -9.67 -0.16
N GLN A 13 -22.70 -10.06 0.06
CA GLN A 13 -22.36 -11.46 0.35
C GLN A 13 -23.00 -11.97 1.65
N GLU A 14 -23.07 -11.11 2.68
CA GLU A 14 -23.72 -11.44 3.94
C GLU A 14 -25.23 -11.64 3.78
N GLU A 15 -25.90 -10.74 3.05
CA GLU A 15 -27.33 -10.84 2.71
C GLU A 15 -27.63 -12.10 1.86
N ASP A 16 -26.76 -12.46 0.92
CA ASP A 16 -26.92 -13.67 0.09
C ASP A 16 -26.76 -14.97 0.91
N MET A 17 -25.80 -14.99 1.84
CA MET A 17 -25.62 -16.11 2.78
C MET A 17 -26.82 -16.26 3.73
N GLU A 18 -27.38 -15.15 4.20
CA GLU A 18 -28.59 -15.14 5.04
C GLU A 18 -29.82 -15.62 4.26
N ARG A 19 -29.96 -15.20 3.00
CA ARG A 19 -31.00 -15.71 2.08
C ARG A 19 -30.89 -17.22 1.85
N GLN A 20 -29.68 -17.74 1.63
CA GLN A 20 -29.45 -19.17 1.49
C GLN A 20 -29.81 -19.93 2.77
N ARG A 21 -29.44 -19.39 3.94
CA ARG A 21 -29.81 -19.98 5.24
C ARG A 21 -31.33 -20.02 5.44
N LEU A 22 -32.04 -18.95 5.09
CA LEU A 22 -33.50 -18.90 5.14
C LEU A 22 -34.16 -19.87 4.15
N GLN A 23 -33.59 -20.02 2.95
CA GLN A 23 -34.07 -20.97 1.94
C GLN A 23 -33.89 -22.42 2.40
N LEU A 24 -32.77 -22.75 3.05
CA LEU A 24 -32.54 -24.06 3.68
C LEU A 24 -33.55 -24.36 4.78
N LEU A 25 -33.87 -23.37 5.63
CA LEU A 25 -34.92 -23.49 6.66
C LEU A 25 -36.34 -23.61 6.06
N ALA A 26 -36.61 -22.95 4.94
CA ALA A 26 -37.90 -23.06 4.24
C ALA A 26 -38.08 -24.41 3.52
N THR A 27 -37.00 -24.96 2.97
CA THR A 27 -37.02 -26.28 2.30
C THR A 27 -37.05 -27.45 3.29
N SER A 28 -36.44 -27.31 4.46
CA SER A 28 -36.56 -28.31 5.53
C SER A 28 -37.97 -28.36 6.13
N SER A 29 -38.68 -27.23 6.16
CA SER A 29 -40.08 -27.14 6.62
C SER A 29 -41.08 -27.77 5.63
N LYS A 30 -40.76 -27.79 4.32
CA LYS A 30 -41.61 -28.42 3.29
C LYS A 30 -41.53 -29.95 3.26
N LYS A 31 -40.58 -30.56 3.97
CA LYS A 31 -40.43 -32.03 4.04
C LYS A 31 -41.30 -32.70 5.12
N HIS A 32 -42.01 -31.90 5.95
CA HIS A 32 -42.88 -32.36 7.05
C HIS A 32 -44.36 -32.05 6.84
N LYS A 33 -44.86 -32.06 5.59
CA LYS A 33 -46.30 -31.95 5.31
C LYS A 33 -46.70 -32.86 4.16
N SER A 34 -46.57 -34.16 4.39
CA SER A 34 -47.11 -35.23 3.55
C SER A 34 -47.35 -36.43 4.45
N ASP A 35 -48.30 -36.32 5.38
CA ASP A 35 -49.19 -37.42 5.71
C ASP A 35 -50.39 -36.93 6.54
N GLU A 36 -51.50 -37.65 6.40
CA GLU A 36 -52.80 -37.54 7.09
C GLU A 36 -53.91 -36.61 6.51
N SER A 37 -54.72 -37.24 5.65
CA SER A 37 -56.19 -37.40 5.69
C SER A 37 -57.13 -36.27 6.14
N GLY A 38 -57.91 -35.77 5.17
CA GLY A 38 -59.37 -35.81 5.15
C GLY A 38 -60.18 -35.22 6.31
N MET A 39 -60.83 -34.07 6.07
CA MET A 39 -62.26 -33.88 6.39
C MET A 39 -62.82 -32.65 5.66
N VAL A 40 -63.99 -32.85 5.04
CA VAL A 40 -64.83 -31.87 4.36
C VAL A 40 -65.62 -31.09 5.41
N VAL A 41 -65.76 -29.77 5.27
CA VAL A 41 -67.01 -29.05 5.60
C VAL A 41 -67.00 -27.63 5.01
N THR A 42 -68.22 -27.24 4.64
CA THR A 42 -68.72 -26.11 3.87
C THR A 42 -68.68 -24.74 4.58
N SER A 43 -68.89 -23.69 3.77
CA SER A 43 -69.81 -22.56 4.01
C SER A 43 -69.33 -21.21 4.58
N LEU A 44 -69.63 -20.17 3.77
CA LEU A 44 -70.31 -18.89 4.06
C LEU A 44 -69.51 -17.63 4.45
N GLU A 45 -70.00 -16.54 3.86
CA GLU A 45 -69.70 -15.11 4.02
C GLU A 45 -69.72 -14.60 5.47
N GLY A 46 -69.07 -13.44 5.68
CA GLY A 46 -69.66 -12.37 6.49
C GLY A 46 -68.84 -11.76 7.63
N THR A 47 -68.52 -10.47 7.48
CA THR A 47 -68.90 -9.38 8.42
C THR A 47 -68.27 -9.31 9.83
N ARG A 48 -67.42 -8.27 10.02
CA ARG A 48 -67.51 -7.19 11.05
C ARG A 48 -67.24 -7.48 12.56
N GLU A 49 -66.26 -6.72 13.07
CA GLU A 49 -66.11 -6.01 14.37
C GLU A 49 -65.84 -6.69 15.73
N GLN A 50 -64.88 -6.05 16.44
CA GLN A 50 -64.77 -5.72 17.88
C GLN A 50 -64.71 -6.93 18.88
N ARG A 51 -63.92 -6.94 19.97
CA ARG A 51 -63.58 -5.90 20.95
C ARG A 51 -62.55 -6.42 21.97
N GLY A 52 -61.73 -5.49 22.52
CA GLY A 52 -61.19 -5.54 23.89
C GLY A 52 -59.80 -6.17 24.05
N ASP A 53 -58.87 -5.63 24.84
CA ASP A 53 -58.90 -4.45 25.71
C ASP A 53 -57.47 -4.25 26.28
N ASN A 54 -57.10 -3.00 26.55
CA ASN A 54 -56.07 -2.53 27.53
C ASN A 54 -54.57 -2.77 27.22
N VAL A 55 -53.60 -1.85 27.45
CA VAL A 55 -53.54 -0.54 28.12
C VAL A 55 -52.14 0.08 27.86
N MET A 56 -52.09 1.38 27.52
CA MET A 56 -51.12 2.47 27.87
C MET A 56 -49.58 2.22 27.78
N MET A 57 -48.71 3.06 27.19
CA MET A 57 -48.50 4.50 27.42
C MET A 57 -47.65 5.15 26.30
N PHE A 58 -48.11 6.28 25.79
CA PHE A 58 -47.33 7.47 25.36
C PHE A 58 -47.86 8.63 26.24
N PRO A 59 -47.11 9.71 26.54
CA PRO A 59 -46.90 10.82 25.58
C PRO A 59 -45.54 11.54 25.83
N GLU A 60 -45.09 12.62 25.19
CA GLU A 60 -45.69 13.61 24.31
C GLU A 60 -44.55 14.39 23.61
N ALA A 61 -44.86 14.96 22.45
CA ALA A 61 -44.09 16.02 21.81
C ALA A 61 -44.85 17.34 21.94
N VAL A 62 -44.12 18.47 22.10
CA VAL A 62 -44.66 19.81 21.85
C VAL A 62 -43.69 20.56 20.91
N ALA A 63 -44.22 21.00 19.77
CA ALA A 63 -43.60 21.87 18.75
C ALA A 63 -43.95 23.35 19.04
N PRO A 64 -43.80 24.36 18.15
CA PRO A 64 -42.99 24.55 16.93
C PRO A 64 -42.23 25.91 16.92
N ASN A 65 -41.41 26.19 15.88
CA ASN A 65 -41.34 27.48 15.15
C ASN A 65 -40.26 27.45 14.04
N ALA A 66 -40.65 27.85 12.84
CA ALA A 66 -39.89 27.87 11.58
C ALA A 66 -39.26 29.28 11.33
N PRO A 67 -38.81 29.70 10.11
CA PRO A 67 -38.32 29.01 8.90
C PRO A 67 -37.01 29.68 8.32
N LEU A 68 -36.69 29.37 7.05
CA LEU A 68 -35.86 30.07 6.03
C LEU A 68 -34.65 29.21 5.54
N ASN A 69 -34.58 28.59 4.34
CA ASN A 69 -35.03 28.82 2.96
C ASN A 69 -33.91 29.36 2.01
N LEU A 70 -33.65 28.56 0.95
CA LEU A 70 -33.05 28.80 -0.40
C LEU A 70 -31.67 29.48 -0.52
N ASN A 71 -30.64 28.84 -1.08
CA ASN A 71 -30.39 28.43 -2.49
C ASN A 71 -29.91 29.57 -3.41
N SER A 72 -28.89 29.25 -4.24
CA SER A 72 -28.44 29.85 -5.52
C SER A 72 -27.00 30.35 -5.46
N LYS A 73 -26.01 29.78 -6.17
CA LYS A 73 -25.76 29.59 -7.62
C LYS A 73 -24.98 30.77 -8.22
N ASP A 74 -24.02 30.37 -9.07
CA ASP A 74 -23.37 31.09 -10.19
C ASP A 74 -21.89 31.55 -10.08
N HIS A 75 -21.11 30.95 -10.99
CA HIS A 75 -20.24 31.52 -12.04
C HIS A 75 -18.89 32.25 -11.72
N VAL A 76 -17.86 31.77 -12.44
CA VAL A 76 -16.93 32.56 -13.31
C VAL A 76 -15.53 33.04 -12.79
N GLN A 77 -14.50 32.67 -13.60
CA GLN A 77 -13.21 33.36 -13.91
C GLN A 77 -12.19 33.57 -12.76
N GLN A 78 -10.87 33.76 -12.91
CA GLN A 78 -9.88 33.74 -14.01
C GLN A 78 -8.53 34.18 -13.39
N GLU A 79 -7.43 33.57 -13.83
CA GLU A 79 -6.04 34.09 -14.01
C GLU A 79 -5.20 34.74 -12.87
N HIS A 80 -3.96 34.22 -12.79
CA HIS A 80 -2.64 34.87 -12.72
C HIS A 80 -2.21 35.93 -11.67
N SER A 81 -0.94 35.74 -11.27
CA SER A 81 0.18 36.70 -11.10
C SER A 81 0.51 37.33 -9.74
N HIS A 82 1.62 36.83 -9.15
CA HIS A 82 2.91 37.52 -8.89
C HIS A 82 2.92 39.05 -8.65
N ALA A 83 3.35 39.49 -7.45
CA ALA A 83 4.42 40.49 -7.22
C ALA A 83 4.53 40.96 -5.75
N GLN A 84 5.77 40.91 -5.24
CA GLN A 84 6.53 41.96 -4.54
C GLN A 84 5.86 42.90 -3.52
N ILE A 85 6.54 43.15 -2.39
CA ILE A 85 6.71 44.49 -1.76
C ILE A 85 8.01 44.49 -0.93
N GLY A 86 8.86 45.49 -1.19
CA GLY A 86 10.04 45.89 -0.42
C GLY A 86 9.84 47.24 0.34
N PRO A 87 10.91 47.88 0.86
CA PRO A 87 11.06 48.42 2.25
C PRO A 87 10.91 49.98 2.30
N PRO A 88 11.30 50.79 3.34
CA PRO A 88 12.69 51.01 3.88
C PRO A 88 12.86 51.64 5.33
N GLY A 89 14.11 51.96 5.75
CA GLY A 89 14.49 53.04 6.72
C GLY A 89 15.39 52.62 7.92
N LEU A 90 16.74 52.76 7.93
CA LEU A 90 17.67 53.91 8.17
C LEU A 90 17.71 54.54 9.58
N LEU A 91 18.87 54.46 10.26
CA LEU A 91 19.52 55.52 11.10
C LEU A 91 21.04 55.26 11.23
N ALA A 92 21.83 56.32 11.36
CA ALA A 92 23.29 56.40 11.13
C ALA A 92 24.08 57.14 12.25
N LEU A 93 25.43 56.99 12.18
CA LEU A 93 26.57 57.77 12.74
C LEU A 93 27.21 57.36 14.10
N PRO A 94 28.51 57.66 14.40
CA PRO A 94 29.64 58.14 13.57
C PRO A 94 31.00 57.37 13.72
N GLU A 95 31.96 57.68 12.83
CA GLU A 95 33.37 57.18 12.76
C GLU A 95 34.31 57.67 13.89
N PRO A 96 35.42 56.95 14.10
CA PRO A 96 36.73 57.63 14.04
C PRO A 96 37.79 56.92 13.17
N SER A 97 38.53 57.78 12.45
CA SER A 97 39.81 57.62 11.75
C SER A 97 40.81 56.61 12.36
N SER A 98 41.37 55.72 11.53
CA SER A 98 42.80 55.37 11.54
C SER A 98 43.20 54.55 10.31
N ASP A 99 44.15 55.09 9.55
CA ASP A 99 44.89 54.48 8.44
C ASP A 99 45.76 53.30 8.94
N ASN A 100 45.66 52.12 8.31
CA ASN A 100 46.75 51.15 8.21
C ASN A 100 46.44 50.05 7.16
N GLU A 101 47.22 50.04 6.09
CA GLU A 101 47.31 48.98 5.08
C GLU A 101 47.75 47.64 5.71
N GLY A 102 47.01 46.55 5.44
CA GLY A 102 47.34 45.25 6.03
C GLY A 102 46.46 44.09 5.57
N HIS A 103 47.00 43.31 4.63
CA HIS A 103 46.57 42.02 4.10
C HIS A 103 45.51 41.22 4.92
N LYS A 104 44.31 41.04 4.36
CA LYS A 104 43.27 40.17 4.89
C LYS A 104 43.46 38.72 4.41
N LEU A 105 44.10 37.88 5.22
CA LEU A 105 43.97 36.42 5.14
C LEU A 105 42.68 35.98 5.87
N PRO A 106 41.83 35.10 5.28
CA PRO A 106 40.61 34.67 5.94
C PRO A 106 40.91 33.73 7.12
N ARG A 107 40.58 34.20 8.33
CA ARG A 107 40.61 33.45 9.59
C ARG A 107 39.63 32.27 9.52
N LYS A 108 40.16 31.05 9.51
CA LYS A 108 39.40 29.80 9.64
C LYS A 108 38.80 29.71 11.05
N LYS A 109 37.46 29.66 11.13
CA LYS A 109 36.75 29.31 12.38
C LYS A 109 37.07 27.84 12.75
N PRO A 110 37.42 27.52 14.00
CA PRO A 110 37.63 26.14 14.41
C PRO A 110 36.29 25.42 14.48
N LYS A 111 36.05 24.53 13.52
CA LYS A 111 34.92 23.59 13.53
C LYS A 111 35.15 22.63 14.69
N ARG A 112 34.23 22.62 15.67
CA ARG A 112 34.19 21.64 16.77
C ARG A 112 34.38 20.25 16.17
N ARG A 113 35.46 19.57 16.59
CA ARG A 113 35.72 18.17 16.26
C ARG A 113 34.63 17.33 16.92
N LEU A 114 33.57 17.05 16.17
CA LEU A 114 32.70 15.91 16.48
C LEU A 114 33.55 14.66 16.19
N LEU A 115 33.73 13.82 17.21
CA LEU A 115 34.40 12.53 17.11
C LEU A 115 33.79 11.78 15.92
N ARG A 116 34.64 11.55 14.92
CA ARG A 116 34.33 10.82 13.70
C ARG A 116 34.29 9.35 14.06
N GLU A 117 33.08 8.81 14.20
CA GLU A 117 32.85 7.37 14.26
C GLU A 117 33.56 6.71 13.05
N PRO A 118 34.35 5.64 13.25
CA PRO A 118 34.98 4.94 12.15
C PRO A 118 33.95 4.15 11.33
N GLY A 119 33.84 4.49 10.05
CA GLY A 119 33.43 3.53 9.02
C GLY A 119 32.03 3.74 8.42
N GLU A 120 32.03 3.82 7.09
CA GLU A 120 30.91 3.38 6.24
C GLU A 120 29.83 4.41 5.87
N ASP A 121 30.24 5.61 5.44
CA ASP A 121 29.34 6.48 4.67
C ASP A 121 30.08 7.21 3.53
N GLY A 122 30.78 6.43 2.71
CA GLY A 122 31.53 6.92 1.56
C GLY A 122 31.67 5.85 0.47
N ASP A 123 30.79 5.94 -0.53
CA ASP A 123 31.13 5.71 -1.94
C ASP A 123 31.57 4.32 -2.45
N ASP A 124 31.64 3.26 -1.63
CA ASP A 124 31.94 1.91 -2.15
C ASP A 124 30.70 1.17 -2.70
N ARG A 125 29.75 1.92 -3.26
CA ARG A 125 28.67 1.32 -4.05
C ARG A 125 29.15 1.23 -5.49
N THR A 126 30.01 0.26 -5.78
CA THR A 126 30.24 -0.15 -7.16
C THR A 126 28.89 -0.45 -7.80
N ARG A 127 28.49 0.41 -8.75
CA ARG A 127 27.18 0.33 -9.38
C ARG A 127 27.05 -1.05 -10.03
N GLU A 128 26.05 -1.80 -9.60
CA GLU A 128 25.82 -3.14 -10.12
C GLU A 128 25.67 -3.13 -11.65
N HIS A 129 26.14 -4.20 -12.25
CA HIS A 129 25.97 -4.44 -13.66
C HIS A 129 24.48 -4.57 -14.03
N PRO A 130 24.05 -4.00 -15.16
CA PRO A 130 22.67 -4.12 -15.61
C PRO A 130 22.34 -5.59 -15.91
N PHE A 131 21.09 -5.96 -15.70
CA PHE A 131 20.60 -7.28 -16.08
C PHE A 131 20.42 -7.38 -17.59
N ILE A 132 20.62 -8.59 -18.11
CA ILE A 132 20.21 -9.00 -19.45
C ILE A 132 19.32 -10.23 -19.38
N VAL A 133 18.49 -10.41 -20.40
CA VAL A 133 17.71 -11.64 -20.54
C VAL A 133 18.67 -12.79 -20.85
N THR A 134 18.70 -13.78 -19.96
CA THR A 134 19.50 -15.01 -20.12
C THR A 134 18.58 -16.22 -20.10
N GLU A 135 18.98 -17.28 -20.81
CA GLU A 135 18.36 -18.60 -20.68
C GLU A 135 18.60 -19.18 -19.29
N PRO A 136 17.77 -20.15 -18.86
CA PRO A 136 17.98 -20.84 -17.58
C PRO A 136 19.34 -21.54 -17.54
N GLY A 137 20.15 -21.21 -16.54
CA GLY A 137 21.50 -21.76 -16.36
C GLY A 137 22.57 -21.06 -17.21
N GLU A 138 22.21 -20.05 -18.01
CA GLU A 138 23.17 -19.28 -18.77
C GLU A 138 23.78 -18.16 -17.92
N VAL A 139 25.11 -18.17 -17.84
CA VAL A 139 25.88 -17.09 -17.22
C VAL A 139 25.94 -15.90 -18.18
N ALA A 140 25.50 -14.73 -17.72
CA ALA A 140 25.59 -13.51 -18.50
C ALA A 140 27.05 -13.21 -18.88
N ARG A 141 27.28 -12.87 -20.15
CA ARG A 141 28.62 -12.58 -20.68
C ARG A 141 28.99 -11.11 -20.45
N GLY A 142 30.23 -10.87 -20.01
CA GLY A 142 30.79 -9.53 -19.84
C GLY A 142 30.35 -8.85 -18.53
N LYS A 143 30.31 -7.51 -18.52
CA LYS A 143 29.89 -6.67 -17.36
C LYS A 143 28.37 -6.60 -17.25
N LYS A 144 27.71 -7.76 -17.21
CA LYS A 144 26.25 -7.90 -17.22
C LYS A 144 25.82 -9.01 -16.26
N ASN A 145 24.66 -8.85 -15.65
CA ASN A 145 24.09 -9.84 -14.74
C ASN A 145 23.00 -10.66 -15.45
N GLY A 146 22.92 -11.96 -15.15
CA GLY A 146 21.90 -12.85 -15.68
C GLY A 146 20.60 -12.80 -14.87
N LEU A 147 19.53 -13.35 -15.42
CA LEU A 147 18.24 -13.44 -14.72
C LEU A 147 18.25 -14.49 -13.60
N ASP A 148 19.08 -15.54 -13.70
CA ASP A 148 19.23 -16.50 -12.61
C ASP A 148 19.82 -15.83 -11.37
N TYR A 149 20.84 -14.98 -11.54
CA TYR A 149 21.37 -14.18 -10.43
C TYR A 149 20.30 -13.26 -9.82
N LEU A 150 19.40 -12.68 -10.64
CA LEU A 150 18.28 -11.89 -10.14
C LEU A 150 17.35 -12.73 -9.23
N PHE A 151 17.08 -13.98 -9.59
CA PHE A 151 16.27 -14.88 -8.78
C PHE A 151 16.99 -15.30 -7.49
N ASP A 152 18.29 -15.55 -7.55
CA ASP A 152 19.10 -15.82 -6.35
C ASP A 152 19.07 -14.67 -5.34
N LEU A 153 18.93 -13.41 -5.81
CA LEU A 153 18.77 -12.27 -4.90
C LEU A 153 17.46 -12.34 -4.08
N TYR A 154 16.39 -12.92 -4.62
CA TYR A 154 15.14 -13.13 -3.86
C TYR A 154 15.31 -14.23 -2.83
N GLU A 155 15.99 -15.32 -3.16
CA GLU A 155 16.32 -16.38 -2.20
C GLU A 155 17.19 -15.84 -1.06
N GLN A 156 18.17 -14.99 -1.39
CA GLN A 156 18.97 -14.29 -0.38
C GLN A 156 18.11 -13.38 0.51
N CYS A 157 17.16 -12.64 -0.08
CA CYS A 157 16.21 -11.83 0.71
C CYS A 157 15.35 -12.69 1.65
N ALA A 158 14.97 -13.91 1.23
CA ALA A 158 14.24 -14.84 2.07
C ALA A 158 15.09 -15.30 3.26
N ARG A 159 16.36 -15.65 3.04
CA ARG A 159 17.30 -15.97 4.13
C ARG A 159 17.45 -14.82 5.13
N PHE A 160 17.60 -13.58 4.65
CA PHE A 160 17.65 -12.42 5.53
C PHE A 160 16.33 -12.17 6.28
N LEU A 161 15.18 -12.47 5.67
CA LEU A 161 13.90 -12.39 6.36
C LEU A 161 13.85 -13.41 7.50
N ASP A 162 14.28 -14.64 7.28
CA ASP A 162 14.29 -15.70 8.29
C ASP A 162 15.21 -15.34 9.47
N GLU A 163 16.39 -14.78 9.19
CA GLU A 163 17.28 -14.25 10.22
C GLU A 163 16.65 -13.13 11.03
N VAL A 164 16.02 -12.15 10.36
CA VAL A 164 15.35 -11.04 11.06
C VAL A 164 14.17 -11.55 11.89
N GLN A 165 13.43 -12.54 11.40
CA GLN A 165 12.38 -13.20 12.17
C GLN A 165 12.94 -13.92 13.39
N GLN A 166 14.07 -14.62 13.25
CA GLN A 166 14.72 -15.30 14.36
C GLN A 166 15.16 -14.31 15.44
N MET A 167 15.81 -13.21 15.05
CA MET A 167 16.18 -12.14 15.99
C MET A 167 14.96 -11.49 16.65
N ALA A 168 13.85 -11.33 15.92
CA ALA A 168 12.61 -10.78 16.48
C ALA A 168 11.98 -11.75 17.50
N ARG A 169 11.99 -13.06 17.23
CA ARG A 169 11.53 -14.10 18.17
C ARG A 169 12.35 -14.10 19.46
N GLU A 170 13.68 -14.05 19.34
CA GLU A 170 14.61 -14.02 20.48
C GLU A 170 14.43 -12.77 21.35
N ARG A 171 14.09 -11.63 20.74
CA ARG A 171 13.82 -10.36 21.43
C ARG A 171 12.38 -10.25 21.98
N GLY A 172 11.48 -11.18 21.63
CA GLY A 172 10.06 -11.09 21.95
C GLY A 172 9.31 -9.98 21.18
N GLU A 173 9.86 -9.52 20.06
CA GLU A 173 9.27 -8.50 19.21
C GLU A 173 8.31 -9.11 18.16
N LYS A 174 7.48 -8.27 17.54
CA LYS A 174 6.58 -8.70 16.47
C LYS A 174 7.39 -9.23 15.29
N CYS A 175 7.23 -10.52 14.99
CA CYS A 175 7.91 -11.19 13.91
C CYS A 175 7.39 -10.70 12.53
N PRO A 176 8.26 -10.18 11.65
CA PRO A 176 7.85 -9.74 10.32
C PRO A 176 7.57 -10.95 9.41
N THR A 177 6.38 -11.02 8.81
CA THR A 177 5.99 -12.12 7.91
C THR A 177 6.28 -11.86 6.43
N LYS A 178 6.74 -10.66 6.09
CA LYS A 178 7.05 -10.22 4.73
C LYS A 178 8.38 -9.50 4.72
N VAL A 179 8.99 -9.38 3.55
CA VAL A 179 10.20 -8.59 3.36
C VAL A 179 9.90 -7.10 3.66
N THR A 180 10.34 -6.63 4.83
CA THR A 180 10.16 -5.24 5.29
C THR A 180 11.43 -4.42 5.07
N ASN A 181 11.37 -3.12 5.38
CA ASN A 181 12.57 -2.26 5.38
C ASN A 181 13.66 -2.75 6.35
N GLN A 182 13.29 -3.49 7.41
CA GLN A 182 14.26 -4.05 8.35
C GLN A 182 15.13 -5.11 7.68
N VAL A 183 14.54 -5.95 6.82
CA VAL A 183 15.26 -6.98 6.06
C VAL A 183 16.30 -6.35 5.14
N PHE A 184 15.93 -5.29 4.40
CA PHE A 184 16.89 -4.59 3.53
C PHE A 184 18.02 -3.91 4.31
N ARG A 185 17.74 -3.37 5.51
CA ARG A 185 18.78 -2.80 6.38
C ARG A 185 19.71 -3.90 6.91
N HIS A 186 19.16 -5.02 7.35
CA HIS A 186 19.91 -6.17 7.84
C HIS A 186 20.82 -6.76 6.74
N ALA A 187 20.30 -6.93 5.53
CA ALA A 187 21.08 -7.37 4.37
C ALA A 187 22.28 -6.45 4.10
N LYS A 188 22.07 -5.12 4.15
CA LYS A 188 23.16 -4.15 3.99
C LYS A 188 24.23 -4.31 5.08
N LEU A 189 23.83 -4.47 6.34
CA LEU A 189 24.74 -4.66 7.47
C LEU A 189 25.54 -5.97 7.38
N LYS A 190 24.97 -7.01 6.76
CA LYS A 190 25.67 -8.28 6.49
C LYS A 190 26.55 -8.27 5.23
N GLY A 191 26.77 -7.10 4.61
CA GLY A 191 27.61 -6.96 3.43
C GLY A 191 26.90 -7.25 2.09
N ALA A 192 25.60 -7.55 2.09
CA ALA A 192 24.82 -7.72 0.87
C ALA A 192 24.28 -6.37 0.35
N SER A 193 25.19 -5.41 0.13
CA SER A 193 24.86 -4.04 -0.29
C SER A 193 24.22 -3.95 -1.67
N TYR A 194 24.40 -4.98 -2.51
CA TYR A 194 23.75 -5.13 -3.80
C TYR A 194 22.22 -5.35 -3.66
N ILE A 195 21.72 -5.90 -2.56
CA ILE A 195 20.28 -6.07 -2.39
C ILE A 195 19.63 -4.73 -2.02
N ASN A 196 18.76 -4.22 -2.90
CA ASN A 196 18.06 -2.95 -2.66
C ASN A 196 16.55 -3.03 -2.91
N LYS A 197 15.80 -2.26 -2.11
CA LYS A 197 14.34 -2.28 -2.12
C LYS A 197 13.71 -1.90 -3.46
N PRO A 198 14.13 -0.82 -4.16
CA PRO A 198 13.57 -0.49 -5.47
C PRO A 198 13.73 -1.62 -6.49
N LYS A 199 14.93 -2.23 -6.58
CA LYS A 199 15.24 -3.34 -7.48
C LYS A 199 14.40 -4.57 -7.19
N MET A 200 14.33 -5.00 -5.93
CA MET A 200 13.51 -6.17 -5.54
C MET A 200 12.01 -5.93 -5.74
N ARG A 201 11.53 -4.69 -5.64
CA ARG A 201 10.13 -4.39 -5.98
C ARG A 201 9.88 -4.37 -7.49
N HIS A 202 10.89 -3.98 -8.27
CA HIS A 202 10.74 -3.83 -9.70
C HIS A 202 10.51 -5.18 -10.39
N TYR A 203 11.14 -6.25 -9.93
CA TYR A 203 11.12 -7.57 -10.57
C TYR A 203 10.28 -8.62 -9.82
N VAL A 204 9.50 -8.21 -8.81
CA VAL A 204 8.81 -9.16 -7.91
C VAL A 204 7.81 -10.05 -8.66
N HIS A 205 7.14 -9.51 -9.68
CA HIS A 205 6.18 -10.26 -10.48
C HIS A 205 6.87 -11.24 -11.43
N CYS A 206 8.08 -10.94 -11.92
CA CYS A 206 8.91 -11.88 -12.67
C CYS A 206 9.30 -13.07 -11.81
N TYR A 207 9.71 -12.82 -10.56
CA TYR A 207 10.02 -13.89 -9.60
C TYR A 207 8.77 -14.68 -9.22
N ALA A 208 7.61 -14.01 -9.06
CA ALA A 208 6.35 -14.70 -8.82
C ALA A 208 5.99 -15.66 -9.97
N LEU A 209 6.16 -15.23 -11.23
CA LEU A 209 5.98 -16.12 -12.38
C LEU A 209 6.95 -17.31 -12.32
N HIS A 210 8.22 -17.08 -11.98
CA HIS A 210 9.21 -18.15 -11.84
C HIS A 210 8.83 -19.19 -10.77
N CYS A 211 8.29 -18.75 -9.64
CA CYS A 211 7.85 -19.64 -8.56
C CYS A 211 6.53 -20.37 -8.87
N LEU A 212 5.60 -19.71 -9.54
CA LEU A 212 4.27 -20.27 -9.86
C LEU A 212 4.33 -21.21 -11.07
N ASP A 213 5.10 -20.84 -12.09
CA ASP A 213 5.23 -21.58 -13.35
C ASP A 213 6.65 -21.41 -13.93
N LYS A 214 7.54 -22.29 -13.49
CA LYS A 214 8.94 -22.29 -13.90
C LYS A 214 9.09 -22.55 -15.40
N GLU A 215 8.22 -23.36 -15.98
CA GLU A 215 8.26 -23.74 -17.40
C GLU A 215 7.91 -22.55 -18.29
N LYS A 216 6.82 -21.85 -17.99
CA LYS A 216 6.44 -20.62 -18.67
C LYS A 216 7.48 -19.52 -18.48
N SER A 217 8.04 -19.38 -17.28
CA SER A 217 9.14 -18.43 -17.02
C SER A 217 10.35 -18.74 -17.90
N ASN A 218 10.74 -20.01 -18.03
CA ASN A 218 11.88 -20.44 -18.82
C ASN A 218 11.64 -20.23 -20.32
N PHE A 219 10.43 -20.57 -20.80
CA PHE A 219 10.02 -20.34 -22.17
C PHE A 219 10.03 -18.85 -22.53
N LEU A 220 9.51 -17.98 -21.64
CA LEU A 220 9.50 -16.53 -21.84
C LEU A 220 10.94 -15.98 -21.92
N ARG A 221 11.84 -16.44 -21.05
CA ARG A 221 13.26 -16.06 -21.10
C ARG A 221 13.91 -16.46 -22.42
N LYS A 222 13.66 -17.68 -22.89
CA LYS A 222 14.18 -18.18 -24.18
C LYS A 222 13.67 -17.36 -25.35
N GLN A 223 12.36 -17.12 -25.45
CA GLN A 223 11.78 -16.32 -26.54
C GLN A 223 12.31 -14.89 -26.57
N PHE A 224 12.43 -14.22 -25.42
CA PHE A 224 12.91 -12.84 -25.38
C PHE A 224 14.41 -12.75 -25.66
N LYS A 225 15.19 -13.75 -25.27
CA LYS A 225 16.61 -13.85 -25.65
C LYS A 225 16.77 -14.05 -27.16
N GLU A 226 16.01 -14.96 -27.76
CA GLU A 226 16.05 -15.24 -29.20
C GLU A 226 15.69 -14.01 -30.04
N ARG A 227 14.71 -13.22 -29.58
CA ARG A 227 14.34 -11.93 -30.18
C ARG A 227 15.33 -10.80 -29.91
N GLY A 228 16.33 -11.00 -29.03
CA GLY A 228 17.29 -9.96 -28.65
C GLY A 228 16.67 -8.80 -27.84
N GLU A 229 15.55 -9.05 -27.17
CA GLU A 229 14.79 -8.04 -26.44
C GLU A 229 15.49 -7.61 -25.14
N ASN A 230 15.23 -6.38 -24.71
CA ASN A 230 15.76 -5.87 -23.45
C ASN A 230 14.98 -6.40 -22.22
N VAL A 231 15.60 -6.33 -21.04
CA VAL A 231 14.97 -6.76 -19.78
C VAL A 231 13.70 -5.99 -19.46
N GLY A 232 13.59 -4.74 -19.90
CA GLY A 232 12.38 -3.93 -19.74
C GLY A 232 11.19 -4.54 -20.47
N ALA A 233 11.37 -4.97 -21.73
CA ALA A 233 10.35 -5.65 -22.51
C ALA A 233 9.99 -7.01 -21.92
N TRP A 234 10.98 -7.84 -21.58
CA TRP A 234 10.77 -9.13 -20.93
C TRP A 234 9.99 -9.01 -19.62
N ARG A 235 10.30 -7.99 -18.83
CA ARG A 235 9.63 -7.73 -17.55
C ARG A 235 8.14 -7.39 -17.73
N GLN A 236 7.75 -6.73 -18.83
CA GLN A 236 6.37 -6.29 -19.04
C GLN A 236 5.47 -7.36 -19.67
N ALA A 237 6.06 -8.43 -20.20
CA ALA A 237 5.37 -9.57 -20.80
C ALA A 237 4.79 -10.52 -19.74
#